data_AF-A0A813LZ24-F1
#
_entry.id   AF-A0A813LZ24-F1
#
_cell.length_a   1.000
_cell.length_b   1.000
_cell.length_c   1.000
_cell.angle_alpha   90.00
_cell.angle_beta   90.00
_cell.angle_gamma   90.00
#
_symmetry.space_group_name_H-M   'P 1'
#
loop_
_entity.id
_entity.type
_entity.pdbx_description
1 polymer ?
#
loop_
_entity_poly.entity_id
_entity_poly.type
_entity_poly.pdbx_seq_one_letter_code
_entity_poly.pdbx_strand_id
1 'polypeptide(L)'
;MAGADSMPLMMYCYRSTFIEFIEPHQQAHVKTRSQSVPANRAAPAGDTLKLSSYVASLGQRAEQLAVLSRRCSESVMAAVSKHALAHQDVETCSTASPTGSPNTHTSTGDMSSCAPHMRSSASFFNHLPDSEMVPVPPALLTNPGSMAHPELCRRPCIYFAAGSCANGSACSYCHLSHENRPSHLDRQHRDLLRKLSEAERLALLLPVLRCRAESTGLAAEAVEVLALLEDKTVACAGPSAASRAAASRAATVATSPQHQLSKLSAALRKMPFSTVLGMTLRGATGCGNKHEEDIAAMGGSVDQLLLGAVDRMRARLAPQAVGA
;
A
#
# COMPACT_ATOMS: atom_id res chain seq x y z
N MET A 1 -0.75 39.52 53.87
CA MET A 1 -0.81 40.33 52.63
C MET A 1 -0.35 39.44 51.50
N ALA A 2 -1.32 39.01 50.69
CA ALA A 2 -1.13 38.08 49.58
C ALA A 2 -0.80 38.87 48.31
N GLY A 3 0.28 38.50 47.63
CA GLY A 3 0.55 38.88 46.24
C GLY A 3 0.45 37.62 45.40
N ALA A 4 -0.71 37.39 44.79
CA ALA A 4 -0.87 36.35 43.78
C ALA A 4 -0.54 36.98 42.42
N ASP A 5 0.67 36.75 41.94
CA ASP A 5 1.07 37.15 40.58
C ASP A 5 0.30 36.32 39.56
N SER A 6 -0.63 37.00 38.89
CA SER A 6 -1.45 36.49 37.79
C SER A 6 -0.57 36.21 36.57
N MET A 7 -0.14 34.97 36.39
CA MET A 7 0.50 34.51 35.16
C MET A 7 -0.48 34.61 33.98
N PRO A 8 -0.11 35.24 32.85
CA PRO A 8 -0.99 35.37 31.70
C PRO A 8 -1.32 34.00 31.10
N LEU A 9 -2.62 33.72 30.97
CA LEU A 9 -3.15 32.55 30.25
C LEU A 9 -2.71 32.61 28.78
N MET A 10 -1.67 31.85 28.43
CA MET A 10 -1.29 31.64 27.03
C MET A 10 -2.34 30.77 26.33
N MET A 11 -3.01 31.35 25.34
CA MET A 11 -4.00 30.67 24.52
C MET A 11 -3.30 29.97 23.34
N TYR A 12 -3.23 28.64 23.38
CA TYR A 12 -2.64 27.84 22.30
C TYR A 12 -3.71 27.51 21.24
N CYS A 13 -3.58 28.09 20.05
CA CYS A 13 -4.41 27.71 18.90
C CYS A 13 -3.71 26.58 18.12
N TYR A 14 -4.26 25.37 18.21
CA TYR A 14 -3.76 24.23 17.43
C TYR A 14 -4.18 24.34 15.96
N ARG A 15 -3.24 24.64 15.06
CA ARG A 15 -3.38 24.42 13.62
C ARG A 15 -2.51 23.24 13.19
N SER A 16 -3.13 22.31 12.49
CA SER A 16 -2.71 20.90 12.29
C SER A 16 -1.37 20.62 11.58
N THR A 17 -0.43 21.56 11.42
CA THR A 17 0.91 21.23 10.88
C THR A 17 2.10 22.04 11.39
N PHE A 18 1.96 23.13 12.14
CA PHE A 18 3.10 23.88 12.69
C PHE A 18 2.69 24.61 13.97
N ILE A 19 3.50 24.55 15.03
CA ILE A 19 3.35 25.39 16.22
C ILE A 19 4.03 26.73 15.88
N GLU A 20 3.25 27.71 15.42
CA GLU A 20 3.73 29.08 15.28
C GLU A 20 3.46 29.85 16.59
N PHE A 21 4.53 30.43 17.14
CA PHE A 21 4.45 31.40 18.21
C PHE A 21 4.01 32.74 17.60
N ILE A 22 2.79 33.19 17.88
CA ILE A 22 2.31 34.50 17.44
C ILE A 22 2.39 35.45 18.62
N GLU A 23 3.35 36.39 18.59
CA GLU A 23 3.38 37.51 19.51
C GLU A 23 2.18 38.44 19.27
N PRO A 24 1.50 38.92 20.34
CA PRO A 24 0.22 39.63 20.23
C PRO A 24 0.27 41.02 19.58
N HIS A 25 1.44 41.49 19.08
CA HIS A 25 1.59 42.85 18.54
C HIS A 25 1.71 42.96 17.02
N GLN A 26 1.66 41.86 16.24
CA GLN A 26 1.90 41.90 14.78
C GLN A 26 0.67 41.66 13.87
N GLN A 27 -0.56 41.83 14.36
CA GLN A 27 -1.78 41.52 13.59
C GLN A 27 -2.28 42.60 12.60
N ALA A 28 -1.53 43.66 12.33
CA ALA A 28 -1.93 44.68 11.35
C ALA A 28 -1.02 44.64 10.11
N HIS A 29 -1.59 44.26 8.96
CA HIS A 29 -1.02 44.25 7.58
C HIS A 29 -0.65 42.88 6.98
N VAL A 30 -1.67 42.08 6.60
CA VAL A 30 -1.52 41.13 5.48
C VAL A 30 -2.54 41.49 4.40
N LYS A 31 -2.10 42.24 3.39
CA LYS A 31 -2.90 42.56 2.19
C LYS A 31 -2.83 41.39 1.21
N THR A 32 -3.93 40.68 1.03
CA THR A 32 -4.13 39.66 -0.02
C THR A 32 -4.08 40.31 -1.40
N ARG A 33 -3.11 39.93 -2.23
CA ARG A 33 -2.97 40.39 -3.62
C ARG A 33 -3.55 39.33 -4.55
N SER A 34 -4.72 39.59 -5.12
CA SER A 34 -5.33 38.78 -6.17
C SER A 34 -4.55 38.96 -7.48
N GLN A 35 -3.92 37.90 -7.97
CA GLN A 35 -3.33 37.88 -9.32
C GLN A 35 -4.45 37.61 -10.34
N SER A 36 -4.67 38.57 -11.24
CA SER A 36 -5.54 38.43 -12.40
C SER A 36 -4.82 37.63 -13.50
N VAL A 37 -5.55 36.69 -14.11
CA VAL A 37 -5.10 35.92 -15.28
C VAL A 37 -5.29 36.80 -16.53
N PRO A 38 -4.26 36.96 -17.40
CA PRO A 38 -4.42 37.72 -18.63
C PRO A 38 -5.29 36.96 -19.64
N ALA A 39 -6.30 37.65 -20.18
CA ALA A 39 -7.15 37.17 -21.25
C ALA A 39 -6.44 37.26 -22.61
N ASN A 40 -6.73 36.27 -23.47
CA ASN A 40 -6.51 36.26 -24.92
C ASN A 40 -5.06 36.31 -25.43
N ARG A 41 -4.50 35.12 -25.68
CA ARG A 41 -3.61 34.91 -26.83
C ARG A 41 -4.26 33.92 -27.79
N ALA A 42 -4.61 34.40 -28.98
CA ALA A 42 -5.07 33.57 -30.08
C ALA A 42 -3.98 32.55 -30.45
N ALA A 43 -4.36 31.28 -30.52
CA ALA A 43 -3.45 30.19 -30.85
C ALA A 43 -3.03 30.28 -32.33
N PRO A 44 -1.73 30.11 -32.66
CA PRO A 44 -1.26 30.10 -34.04
C PRO A 44 -1.81 28.86 -34.78
N ALA A 45 -2.32 29.07 -35.99
CA ALA A 45 -3.02 28.08 -36.82
C ALA A 45 -2.13 26.93 -37.39
N GLY A 46 -0.97 26.66 -36.79
CA GLY A 46 0.02 25.69 -37.29
C GLY A 46 0.11 24.35 -36.54
N ASP A 47 -0.58 24.18 -35.41
CA ASP A 47 -0.36 23.03 -34.51
C ASP A 47 -1.32 21.83 -34.70
N THR A 48 -2.28 21.91 -35.63
CA THR A 48 -3.27 20.84 -35.86
C THR A 48 -2.64 19.56 -36.42
N LEU A 49 -1.59 19.67 -37.23
CA LEU A 49 -0.89 18.51 -37.80
C LEU A 49 -0.02 17.75 -36.78
N LYS A 50 0.53 18.43 -35.77
CA LYS A 50 1.27 17.76 -34.70
C LYS A 50 0.33 16.99 -33.79
N LEU A 51 -0.86 17.52 -33.53
CA LEU A 51 -1.87 16.86 -32.69
C LEU A 51 -2.36 15.55 -33.32
N SER A 52 -2.58 15.52 -34.64
CA SER A 52 -3.03 14.29 -35.32
C SER A 52 -1.99 13.16 -35.24
N SER A 53 -0.71 13.48 -35.46
CA SER A 53 0.39 12.50 -35.32
C SER A 53 0.52 11.95 -33.89
N TYR A 54 0.32 12.81 -32.89
CA TYR A 54 0.36 12.42 -31.49
C TYR A 54 -0.81 11.50 -31.12
N VAL A 55 -2.02 11.83 -31.56
CA VAL A 55 -3.22 11.00 -31.34
C VAL A 55 -3.07 9.64 -32.02
N ALA A 56 -2.53 9.58 -33.25
CA ALA A 56 -2.22 8.31 -33.92
C ALA A 56 -1.19 7.47 -33.13
N SER A 57 -0.14 8.09 -32.59
CA SER A 57 0.86 7.42 -31.76
C SER A 57 0.30 6.87 -30.43
N LEU A 58 -0.73 7.52 -29.88
CA LEU A 58 -1.43 7.05 -28.68
C LEU A 58 -2.31 5.84 -29.01
N GLY A 59 -2.97 5.84 -30.18
CA GLY A 59 -3.73 4.69 -30.67
C GLY A 59 -2.88 3.43 -30.80
N GLN A 60 -1.72 3.54 -31.46
CA GLN A 60 -0.79 2.41 -31.62
C GLN A 60 -0.29 1.87 -30.27
N ARG A 61 0.03 2.75 -29.31
CA ARG A 61 0.46 2.33 -27.96
C ARG A 61 -0.67 1.65 -27.17
N ALA A 62 -1.90 2.12 -27.30
CA ALA A 62 -3.06 1.48 -26.67
C ALA A 62 -3.28 0.07 -27.24
N GLU A 63 -3.13 -0.11 -28.55
CA GLU A 63 -3.26 -1.42 -29.19
C GLU A 63 -2.16 -2.39 -28.77
N GLN A 64 -0.90 -1.93 -28.68
CA GLN A 64 0.21 -2.72 -28.15
C GLN A 64 -0.05 -3.20 -26.71
N LEU A 65 -0.56 -2.31 -25.83
CA LEU A 65 -0.92 -2.68 -24.46
C LEU A 65 -2.06 -3.70 -24.41
N ALA A 66 -3.05 -3.60 -25.31
CA ALA A 66 -4.15 -4.57 -25.40
C ALA A 66 -3.66 -5.98 -25.82
N VAL A 67 -2.66 -6.05 -26.71
CA VAL A 67 -2.03 -7.32 -27.11
C VAL A 67 -1.23 -7.92 -25.95
N LEU A 68 -0.45 -7.11 -25.23
CA LEU A 68 0.32 -7.58 -24.07
C LEU A 68 -0.59 -8.05 -22.93
N SER A 69 -1.71 -7.34 -22.70
CA SER A 69 -2.70 -7.74 -21.70
C SER A 69 -3.31 -9.11 -22.02
N ARG A 70 -3.65 -9.36 -23.29
CA ARG A 70 -4.17 -10.67 -23.73
C ARG A 70 -3.16 -11.80 -23.53
N ARG A 71 -1.90 -11.56 -23.92
CA ARG A 71 -0.82 -12.55 -23.71
C ARG A 71 -0.56 -12.83 -22.23
N CYS A 72 -0.65 -11.81 -21.38
CA CYS A 72 -0.49 -11.98 -19.93
C CYS A 72 -1.64 -12.82 -19.36
N SER A 73 -2.89 -12.55 -19.74
CA SER A 73 -4.03 -13.36 -19.30
C SER A 73 -3.95 -14.81 -19.77
N GLU A 74 -3.50 -15.05 -21.02
CA GLU A 74 -3.33 -16.40 -21.55
C GLU A 74 -2.21 -17.16 -20.81
N SER A 75 -1.09 -16.49 -20.52
CA SER A 75 0.01 -17.07 -19.74
C SER A 75 -0.41 -17.43 -18.32
N VAL A 76 -1.14 -16.54 -17.65
CA VAL A 76 -1.67 -16.79 -16.30
C VAL A 76 -2.68 -17.94 -16.30
N MET A 77 -3.62 -17.97 -17.26
CA MET A 77 -4.58 -19.08 -17.37
C MET A 77 -3.91 -20.41 -17.71
N ALA A 78 -2.87 -20.40 -18.54
CA ALA A 78 -2.08 -21.60 -18.84
C ALA A 78 -1.32 -22.11 -17.62
N ALA A 79 -0.77 -21.22 -16.78
CA ALA A 79 -0.09 -21.59 -15.54
C ALA A 79 -1.08 -22.19 -14.52
N VAL A 80 -2.26 -21.59 -14.38
CA VAL A 80 -3.33 -22.10 -13.50
C VAL A 80 -3.82 -23.48 -13.97
N SER A 81 -4.02 -23.66 -15.28
CA SER A 81 -4.47 -24.95 -15.84
C SER A 81 -3.44 -26.07 -15.63
N LYS A 82 -2.14 -25.77 -15.73
CA LYS A 82 -1.08 -26.74 -15.40
C LYS A 82 -1.07 -27.14 -13.93
N HIS A 83 -1.34 -26.21 -13.01
CA HIS A 83 -1.43 -26.52 -11.59
C HIS A 83 -2.68 -27.33 -11.24
N ALA A 84 -3.80 -27.13 -11.95
CA ALA A 84 -5.03 -27.88 -11.72
C ALA A 84 -4.91 -29.37 -12.08
N LEU A 85 -4.16 -29.71 -13.14
CA LEU A 85 -3.92 -31.11 -13.52
C LEU A 85 -2.95 -31.84 -12.58
N ALA A 86 -2.01 -31.13 -11.97
CA ALA A 86 -1.04 -31.73 -11.04
C ALA A 86 -1.65 -32.18 -9.69
N HIS A 87 -2.90 -31.78 -9.39
CA HIS A 87 -3.59 -32.15 -8.15
C HIS A 87 -4.58 -33.32 -8.29
N GLN A 88 -4.78 -33.89 -9.49
CA GLN A 88 -5.73 -35.00 -9.69
C GLN A 88 -5.16 -36.41 -9.52
N ASP A 89 -3.84 -36.57 -9.33
CA ASP A 89 -3.19 -37.90 -9.25
C ASP A 89 -2.79 -38.35 -7.83
N VAL A 90 -3.32 -37.73 -6.77
CA VAL A 90 -2.98 -38.09 -5.37
C VAL A 90 -4.19 -38.64 -4.61
N GLU A 91 -4.91 -39.61 -5.18
CA GLU A 91 -5.73 -40.56 -4.41
C GLU A 91 -5.72 -41.93 -5.08
N THR A 92 -4.79 -42.79 -4.64
CA THR A 92 -4.86 -44.26 -4.51
C THR A 92 -3.51 -44.92 -4.83
N CYS A 93 -2.71 -45.26 -3.80
CA CYS A 93 -2.10 -46.59 -3.73
C CYS A 93 -1.41 -46.86 -2.39
N SER A 94 -1.80 -47.98 -1.79
CA SER A 94 -1.16 -48.66 -0.68
C SER A 94 0.17 -49.30 -1.10
N THR A 95 1.09 -49.38 -0.14
CA THR A 95 2.08 -50.47 0.07
C THR A 95 2.84 -51.05 -1.13
N ALA A 96 4.09 -50.60 -1.33
CA ALA A 96 5.24 -51.49 -1.52
C ALA A 96 6.56 -50.66 -1.63
N SER A 97 7.60 -51.08 -0.90
CA SER A 97 8.98 -50.68 -1.16
C SER A 97 9.46 -51.20 -2.52
N PRO A 98 10.38 -50.50 -3.20
CA PRO A 98 11.72 -51.08 -3.28
C PRO A 98 12.88 -50.08 -3.28
N THR A 99 14.01 -50.60 -2.84
CA THR A 99 15.39 -50.13 -3.00
C THR A 99 15.80 -49.92 -4.46
N GLY A 100 16.53 -48.84 -4.75
CA GLY A 100 17.32 -48.73 -6.00
C GLY A 100 17.72 -47.31 -6.37
N SER A 101 18.98 -46.94 -6.08
CA SER A 101 19.71 -45.89 -6.81
C SER A 101 20.08 -46.39 -8.22
N PRO A 102 20.21 -45.51 -9.24
CA PRO A 102 21.54 -44.95 -9.53
C PRO A 102 21.56 -43.52 -10.12
N ASN A 103 22.78 -42.98 -10.11
CA ASN A 103 23.30 -41.72 -10.67
C ASN A 103 22.76 -41.30 -12.05
N THR A 104 22.54 -40.00 -12.21
CA THR A 104 22.79 -39.30 -13.50
C THR A 104 23.30 -37.88 -13.27
N HIS A 105 24.35 -37.58 -13.99
CA HIS A 105 25.16 -36.36 -14.00
C HIS A 105 24.52 -35.36 -14.96
N THR A 106 24.23 -34.12 -14.53
CA THR A 106 23.71 -33.09 -15.43
C THR A 106 24.54 -31.82 -15.33
N SER A 107 25.46 -31.75 -16.30
CA SER A 107 26.04 -30.60 -17.01
C SER A 107 25.81 -29.20 -16.42
N THR A 108 26.93 -28.61 -16.00
CA THR A 108 27.16 -27.16 -15.88
C THR A 108 26.98 -26.47 -17.23
N GLY A 109 26.00 -25.57 -17.31
CA GLY A 109 25.79 -24.67 -18.44
C GLY A 109 26.19 -23.25 -18.07
N ASP A 110 27.39 -22.86 -18.49
CA ASP A 110 27.87 -21.48 -18.55
C ASP A 110 26.90 -20.61 -19.37
N MET A 111 26.40 -19.53 -18.77
CA MET A 111 25.72 -18.44 -19.49
C MET A 111 26.46 -17.14 -19.20
N SER A 112 27.44 -16.93 -20.08
CA SER A 112 28.28 -15.76 -20.24
C SER A 112 27.47 -14.50 -20.65
N SER A 113 27.69 -13.42 -19.88
CA SER A 113 27.93 -12.04 -20.33
C SER A 113 27.10 -11.45 -21.47
N CYS A 114 26.33 -10.39 -21.15
CA CYS A 114 26.32 -9.10 -21.86
C CYS A 114 25.40 -8.10 -21.13
N ALA A 115 25.97 -7.28 -20.23
CA ALA A 115 25.31 -6.07 -19.72
C ALA A 115 26.23 -4.85 -19.92
N PRO A 116 25.81 -3.80 -20.65
CA PRO A 116 26.63 -2.62 -20.85
C PRO A 116 26.68 -1.72 -19.60
N HIS A 117 27.90 -1.46 -19.15
CA HIS A 117 28.25 -0.44 -18.16
C HIS A 117 27.81 0.96 -18.62
N MET A 118 26.74 1.50 -18.03
CA MET A 118 26.55 2.95 -17.95
C MET A 118 27.30 3.46 -16.72
N ARG A 119 28.42 4.15 -16.96
CA ARG A 119 29.19 4.86 -15.93
C ARG A 119 28.33 6.00 -15.39
N SER A 120 27.84 5.86 -14.16
CA SER A 120 27.25 6.97 -13.40
C SER A 120 28.32 7.58 -12.50
N SER A 121 28.73 8.80 -12.85
CA SER A 121 29.70 9.62 -12.12
C SER A 121 29.09 10.16 -10.82
N ALA A 122 29.09 9.34 -9.77
CA ALA A 122 28.75 9.75 -8.41
C ALA A 122 29.79 9.20 -7.42
N SER A 123 31.05 9.57 -7.64
CA SER A 123 32.18 9.23 -6.76
C SER A 123 32.58 10.45 -5.95
N PHE A 124 31.96 10.69 -4.79
CA PHE A 124 32.53 11.58 -3.77
C PHE A 124 32.15 11.30 -2.29
N PHE A 125 31.38 10.25 -1.96
CA PHE A 125 30.97 9.97 -0.56
C PHE A 125 31.15 8.52 -0.06
N ASN A 126 31.94 7.66 -0.71
CA ASN A 126 32.10 6.26 -0.29
C ASN A 126 33.48 5.93 0.29
N HIS A 127 33.85 6.60 1.38
CA HIS A 127 34.83 6.08 2.34
C HIS A 127 34.42 6.48 3.75
N LEU A 128 33.27 5.96 4.20
CA LEU A 128 33.08 5.71 5.62
C LEU A 128 33.91 4.46 5.96
N PRO A 129 34.76 4.49 6.99
CA PRO A 129 35.48 3.31 7.43
C PRO A 129 34.47 2.21 7.75
N ASP A 130 34.85 0.99 7.39
CA ASP A 130 34.14 -0.26 7.63
C ASP A 130 33.72 -0.32 9.11
N SER A 131 32.51 0.19 9.37
CA SER A 131 31.98 0.28 10.71
C SER A 131 31.55 -1.12 11.06
N GLU A 132 32.42 -1.82 11.78
CA GLU A 132 32.20 -3.14 12.33
C GLU A 132 30.73 -3.30 12.70
N MET A 133 30.04 -4.24 12.03
CA MET A 133 28.67 -4.62 12.36
C MET A 133 28.68 -5.15 13.79
N VAL A 134 28.47 -4.26 14.76
CA VAL A 134 28.22 -4.67 16.14
C VAL A 134 26.95 -5.52 16.11
N PRO A 135 27.00 -6.81 16.48
CA PRO A 135 25.82 -7.66 16.47
C PRO A 135 24.77 -7.04 17.40
N VAL A 136 23.63 -6.66 16.81
CA VAL A 136 22.51 -6.08 17.53
C VAL A 136 22.08 -7.07 18.61
N PRO A 137 22.06 -6.68 19.90
CA PRO A 137 21.74 -7.60 20.98
C PRO A 137 20.33 -8.18 20.78
N PRO A 138 20.16 -9.52 20.91
CA PRO A 138 18.91 -10.23 20.59
C PRO A 138 17.69 -9.78 21.42
N ALA A 139 17.90 -9.02 22.50
CA ALA A 139 16.84 -8.50 23.35
C ALA A 139 15.96 -7.42 22.69
N LEU A 140 16.35 -6.83 21.55
CA LEU A 140 15.56 -5.76 20.90
C LEU A 140 14.46 -6.27 19.95
N LEU A 141 14.45 -7.57 19.62
CA LEU A 141 13.50 -8.20 18.70
C LEU A 141 12.19 -8.68 19.35
N THR A 142 12.02 -8.51 20.67
CA THR A 142 11.01 -9.24 21.43
C THR A 142 9.74 -8.46 21.75
N ASN A 143 9.61 -7.19 21.33
CA ASN A 143 8.40 -6.45 21.67
C ASN A 143 7.22 -6.77 20.72
N PRO A 144 5.97 -6.79 21.23
CA PRO A 144 4.78 -7.07 20.43
C PRO A 144 4.57 -6.11 19.26
N GLY A 145 5.04 -4.86 19.38
CA GLY A 145 4.91 -3.85 18.33
C GLY A 145 5.77 -4.12 17.09
N SER A 146 6.93 -4.75 17.28
CA SER A 146 7.88 -5.12 16.23
C SER A 146 7.52 -6.40 15.48
N MET A 147 6.50 -7.13 15.93
CA MET A 147 6.09 -8.39 15.29
C MET A 147 5.70 -8.16 13.83
N ALA A 148 6.22 -9.02 12.94
CA ALA A 148 5.99 -8.97 11.50
C ALA A 148 6.48 -7.68 10.80
N HIS A 149 7.53 -7.04 11.32
CA HIS A 149 8.25 -5.99 10.61
C HIS A 149 8.91 -6.56 9.32
N PRO A 150 8.94 -5.82 8.19
CA PRO A 150 8.45 -4.45 8.00
C PRO A 150 6.99 -4.34 7.51
N GLU A 151 6.38 -5.44 7.08
CA GLU A 151 5.12 -5.40 6.32
C GLU A 151 3.89 -5.21 7.22
N LEU A 152 3.91 -5.77 8.43
CA LEU A 152 2.74 -5.88 9.32
C LEU A 152 2.98 -5.38 10.75
N CYS A 153 4.16 -4.83 11.04
CA CYS A 153 4.46 -4.24 12.34
C CYS A 153 3.56 -3.05 12.67
N ARG A 154 3.51 -2.72 13.96
CA ARG A 154 2.79 -1.51 14.39
C ARG A 154 3.57 -0.25 14.03
N ARG A 155 2.95 0.90 14.27
CA ARG A 155 3.58 2.21 14.05
C ARG A 155 4.93 2.28 14.80
N PRO A 156 5.96 2.93 14.22
CA PRO A 156 7.24 3.13 14.91
C PRO A 156 7.07 3.84 16.26
N CYS A 157 7.80 3.39 17.28
CA CYS A 157 7.81 3.97 18.61
C CYS A 157 8.66 5.25 18.62
N ILE A 158 8.01 6.40 18.74
CA ILE A 158 8.70 7.71 18.77
C ILE A 158 9.62 7.86 20.00
N TYR A 159 9.27 7.24 21.13
CA TYR A 159 10.08 7.31 22.35
C TYR A 159 11.30 6.39 22.26
N PHE A 160 11.19 5.24 21.61
CA PHE A 160 12.33 4.36 21.39
C PHE A 160 13.33 4.99 20.43
N ALA A 161 12.83 5.61 19.35
CA ALA A 161 13.67 6.39 18.44
C ALA A 161 14.41 7.55 19.14
N ALA A 162 13.83 8.10 20.22
CA ALA A 162 14.45 9.12 21.07
C ALA A 162 15.30 8.56 22.23
N GLY A 163 15.42 7.23 22.37
CA GLY A 163 16.17 6.59 23.47
C GLY A 163 15.48 6.65 24.84
N SER A 164 14.19 6.99 24.91
CA SER A 164 13.45 7.26 26.15
C SER A 164 12.19 6.39 26.33
N CYS A 165 12.10 5.25 25.62
CA CYS A 165 10.95 4.35 25.77
C CYS A 165 10.97 3.62 27.12
N ALA A 166 10.06 3.99 28.03
CA ALA A 166 9.91 3.35 29.33
C ALA A 166 9.28 1.94 29.28
N ASN A 167 8.58 1.60 28.20
CA ASN A 167 7.85 0.32 28.09
C ASN A 167 8.76 -0.88 27.75
N GLY A 168 10.01 -0.64 27.32
CA GLY A 168 10.96 -1.69 27.01
C GLY A 168 10.41 -2.74 26.04
N SER A 169 10.53 -4.02 26.40
CA SER A 169 10.01 -5.17 25.63
C SER A 169 8.48 -5.29 25.65
N ALA A 170 7.77 -4.64 26.56
CA ALA A 170 6.31 -4.63 26.58
C ALA A 170 5.70 -3.55 25.66
N CYS A 171 6.53 -2.76 24.96
CA CYS A 171 6.04 -1.72 24.09
C CYS A 171 5.20 -2.29 22.94
N SER A 172 4.01 -1.72 22.75
CA SER A 172 3.12 -2.10 21.66
C SER A 172 3.44 -1.41 20.33
N TYR A 173 4.46 -0.55 20.29
CA TYR A 173 4.93 0.14 19.09
C TYR A 173 6.24 -0.47 18.59
N CYS A 174 6.48 -0.43 17.29
CA CYS A 174 7.65 -1.07 16.70
C CYS A 174 8.95 -0.32 17.08
N HIS A 175 9.93 -1.06 17.57
CA HIS A 175 11.26 -0.54 17.94
C HIS A 175 12.30 -0.74 16.83
N LEU A 176 11.98 -1.48 15.77
CA LEU A 176 12.92 -1.70 14.67
C LEU A 176 13.07 -0.45 13.81
N SER A 177 14.23 -0.33 13.15
CA SER A 177 14.50 0.77 12.23
C SER A 177 13.55 0.71 11.04
N HIS A 178 12.90 1.84 10.71
CA HIS A 178 12.09 1.96 9.51
C HIS A 178 12.83 2.86 8.53
N GLU A 179 13.79 2.28 7.83
CA GLU A 179 14.67 3.00 6.89
C GLU A 179 13.85 3.70 5.80
N ASN A 180 12.72 3.10 5.43
CA ASN A 180 11.80 3.64 4.45
C ASN A 180 10.55 4.17 5.14
N ARG A 181 10.45 5.50 5.24
CA ARG A 181 9.17 6.14 5.55
C ARG A 181 8.17 5.66 4.49
N PRO A 182 7.03 5.05 4.87
CA PRO A 182 6.06 4.54 3.92
C PRO A 182 5.73 5.62 2.89
N SER A 183 5.69 5.24 1.61
CA SER A 183 5.34 6.18 0.55
C SER A 183 3.98 6.80 0.89
N HIS A 184 3.99 8.10 1.21
CA HIS A 184 2.77 8.80 1.54
C HIS A 184 2.09 9.16 0.22
N LEU A 185 0.86 8.68 0.04
CA LEU A 185 0.05 9.10 -1.10
C LEU A 185 -0.05 10.62 -1.11
N ASP A 186 0.06 11.24 -2.27
CA ASP A 186 -0.14 12.69 -2.38
C ASP A 186 -1.59 13.09 -2.09
N ARG A 187 -1.85 14.40 -2.02
CA ARG A 187 -3.19 14.92 -1.76
C ARG A 187 -4.21 14.47 -2.82
N GLN A 188 -3.83 14.48 -4.10
CA GLN A 188 -4.72 14.14 -5.21
C GLN A 188 -5.14 12.67 -5.17
N HIS A 189 -4.19 11.77 -4.91
CA HIS A 189 -4.40 10.34 -4.74
C HIS A 189 -5.31 10.04 -3.54
N ARG A 190 -5.12 10.71 -2.40
CA ARG A 190 -6.01 10.58 -1.24
C ARG A 190 -7.42 11.07 -1.55
N ASP A 191 -7.53 12.22 -2.22
CA ASP A 191 -8.82 12.78 -2.61
C ASP A 191 -9.55 11.88 -3.62
N LEU A 192 -8.81 11.25 -4.56
CA LEU A 192 -9.35 10.27 -5.49
C LEU A 192 -9.89 9.05 -4.75
N LEU A 193 -9.12 8.46 -3.83
CA LEU A 193 -9.56 7.30 -3.03
C LEU A 193 -10.78 7.60 -2.16
N ARG A 194 -10.93 8.83 -1.66
CA ARG A 194 -12.13 9.25 -0.90
C ARG A 194 -13.37 9.39 -1.78
N LYS A 195 -13.20 9.66 -3.07
CA LYS A 195 -14.31 9.80 -4.03
C LYS A 195 -14.81 8.45 -4.55
N LEU A 196 -13.98 7.42 -4.52
CA LEU A 196 -14.38 6.06 -4.91
C LEU A 196 -15.38 5.51 -3.90
N SER A 197 -16.41 4.84 -4.40
CA SER A 197 -17.27 4.00 -3.56
C SER A 197 -16.45 2.89 -2.90
N GLU A 198 -16.98 2.30 -1.83
CA GLU A 198 -16.28 1.21 -1.15
C GLU A 198 -15.98 0.03 -2.10
N ALA A 199 -16.95 -0.36 -2.93
CA ALA A 199 -16.77 -1.43 -3.92
C ALA A 199 -15.65 -1.10 -4.93
N GLU A 200 -15.62 0.12 -5.47
CA GLU A 200 -14.57 0.56 -6.41
C GLU A 200 -13.20 0.63 -5.74
N ARG A 201 -13.16 1.10 -4.50
CA ARG A 201 -11.93 1.17 -3.71
C ARG A 201 -11.38 -0.23 -3.41
N LEU A 202 -12.23 -1.17 -3.00
CA LEU A 202 -11.81 -2.55 -2.77
C LEU A 202 -11.37 -3.23 -4.07
N ALA A 203 -12.11 -3.05 -5.17
CA ALA A 203 -11.71 -3.54 -6.49
C ALA A 203 -10.34 -3.01 -6.95
N LEU A 204 -9.99 -1.78 -6.56
CA LEU A 204 -8.68 -1.19 -6.82
C LEU A 204 -7.57 -1.74 -5.89
N LEU A 205 -7.86 -1.91 -4.61
CA LEU A 205 -6.87 -2.27 -3.58
C LEU A 205 -6.58 -3.78 -3.52
N LEU A 206 -7.58 -4.64 -3.77
CA LEU A 206 -7.44 -6.10 -3.70
C LEU A 206 -6.32 -6.67 -4.58
N PRO A 207 -6.20 -6.32 -5.87
CA PRO A 207 -5.09 -6.80 -6.70
C PRO A 207 -3.72 -6.37 -6.18
N VAL A 208 -3.63 -5.18 -5.57
CA VAL A 208 -2.39 -4.68 -4.97
C VAL A 208 -2.04 -5.49 -3.72
N LEU A 209 -3.04 -5.79 -2.88
CA LEU A 209 -2.86 -6.61 -1.68
C LEU A 209 -2.40 -8.03 -2.01
N ARG A 210 -3.02 -8.70 -3.00
CA ARG A 210 -2.61 -10.04 -3.44
C ARG A 210 -1.17 -10.07 -3.94
N CYS A 211 -0.84 -9.17 -4.86
CA CYS A 211 0.53 -9.04 -5.40
C CYS A 211 1.55 -8.75 -4.29
N ARG A 212 1.19 -7.91 -3.30
CA ARG A 212 2.06 -7.61 -2.17
C ARG A 212 2.22 -8.81 -1.24
N ALA A 213 1.15 -9.54 -0.94
CA ALA A 213 1.21 -10.75 -0.13
C ALA A 213 2.13 -11.80 -0.77
N GLU A 214 2.03 -12.02 -2.08
CA GLU A 214 2.92 -12.93 -2.82
C GLU A 214 4.39 -12.48 -2.77
N SER A 215 4.66 -11.23 -3.13
CA SER A 215 6.03 -10.67 -3.19
C SER A 215 6.73 -10.57 -1.83
N THR A 216 5.98 -10.61 -0.74
CA THR A 216 6.50 -10.53 0.63
C THR A 216 6.46 -11.88 1.36
N GLY A 217 5.99 -12.94 0.71
CA GLY A 217 5.85 -14.26 1.31
C GLY A 217 4.73 -14.37 2.35
N LEU A 218 3.77 -13.44 2.35
CA LEU A 218 2.62 -13.39 3.26
C LEU A 218 1.36 -14.03 2.65
N ALA A 219 1.46 -14.66 1.47
CA ALA A 219 0.31 -15.15 0.73
C ALA A 219 -0.52 -16.16 1.52
N ALA A 220 0.13 -17.09 2.24
CA ALA A 220 -0.53 -18.14 3.01
C ALA A 220 -1.25 -17.59 4.25
N GLU A 221 -0.65 -16.61 4.92
CA GLU A 221 -1.21 -16.00 6.13
C GLU A 221 -2.29 -14.97 5.81
N ALA A 222 -2.22 -14.33 4.63
CA ALA A 222 -3.18 -13.33 4.18
C ALA A 222 -4.46 -13.93 3.55
N VAL A 223 -4.52 -15.24 3.27
CA VAL A 223 -5.66 -15.89 2.58
C VAL A 223 -6.99 -15.53 3.24
N GLU A 224 -7.08 -15.64 4.57
CA GLU A 224 -8.31 -15.38 5.31
C GLU A 224 -8.75 -13.90 5.17
N VAL A 225 -7.81 -12.96 5.30
CA VAL A 225 -8.09 -11.52 5.17
C VAL A 225 -8.50 -11.17 3.75
N LEU A 226 -7.83 -11.73 2.75
CA LEU A 226 -8.12 -11.49 1.33
C LEU A 226 -9.51 -12.03 0.96
N ALA A 227 -9.87 -13.23 1.42
CA ALA A 227 -11.19 -13.81 1.21
C ALA A 227 -12.31 -12.93 1.81
N LEU A 228 -12.14 -12.45 3.04
CA LEU A 228 -13.11 -11.54 3.68
C LEU A 228 -13.28 -10.22 2.92
N LEU A 229 -12.20 -9.67 2.35
CA LEU A 229 -12.26 -8.46 1.53
C LEU A 229 -12.92 -8.71 0.16
N GLU A 230 -12.75 -9.90 -0.41
CA GLU A 230 -13.41 -10.32 -1.65
C GLU A 230 -14.92 -10.46 -1.44
N ASP A 231 -15.33 -11.15 -0.37
CA ASP A 231 -16.73 -11.27 0.03
C ASP A 231 -17.35 -9.89 0.28
N LYS A 232 -16.62 -9.00 0.97
CA LYS A 232 -17.04 -7.61 1.18
C LYS A 232 -17.22 -6.88 -0.14
N THR A 233 -16.34 -7.10 -1.11
CA THR A 233 -16.45 -6.49 -2.45
C THR A 233 -17.71 -6.95 -3.17
N VAL A 234 -18.02 -8.25 -3.11
CA VAL A 234 -19.25 -8.82 -3.69
C VAL A 234 -20.50 -8.27 -3.01
N ALA A 235 -20.50 -8.19 -1.67
CA ALA A 235 -21.61 -7.64 -0.89
C ALA A 235 -21.88 -6.16 -1.22
N CYS A 236 -20.83 -5.34 -1.35
CA CYS A 236 -20.96 -3.94 -1.72
C CYS A 236 -21.39 -3.73 -3.18
N ALA A 237 -21.14 -4.71 -4.06
CA ALA A 237 -21.43 -4.63 -5.49
C ALA A 237 -22.88 -4.99 -5.87
N GLY A 238 -23.81 -5.05 -4.90
CA GLY A 238 -25.19 -5.55 -5.05
C GLY A 238 -25.92 -5.16 -6.35
N PRO A 239 -27.03 -5.82 -6.71
CA PRO A 239 -27.59 -5.84 -8.08
C PRO A 239 -27.87 -4.45 -8.69
N SER A 240 -28.10 -3.43 -7.85
CA SER A 240 -28.30 -2.03 -8.27
C SER A 240 -27.00 -1.26 -8.59
N ALA A 241 -25.85 -1.68 -8.05
CA ALA A 241 -24.55 -1.07 -8.33
C ALA A 241 -24.06 -1.40 -9.74
N ALA A 242 -24.35 -2.59 -10.27
CA ALA A 242 -24.00 -2.97 -11.65
C ALA A 242 -24.67 -2.04 -12.68
N SER A 243 -25.95 -1.69 -12.49
CA SER A 243 -26.66 -0.79 -13.39
C SER A 243 -26.19 0.67 -13.24
N ARG A 244 -25.91 1.13 -12.02
CA ARG A 244 -25.36 2.48 -11.78
C ARG A 244 -23.91 2.64 -12.26
N ALA A 245 -23.08 1.61 -12.13
CA ALA A 245 -21.70 1.61 -12.62
C ALA A 245 -21.66 1.59 -14.16
N ALA A 246 -22.60 0.91 -14.82
CA ALA A 246 -22.75 1.00 -16.27
C ALA A 246 -23.16 2.43 -16.70
N ALA A 247 -24.12 3.05 -15.99
CA ALA A 247 -24.56 4.42 -16.27
C ALA A 247 -23.48 5.48 -15.96
N SER A 248 -22.72 5.35 -14.87
CA SER A 248 -21.67 6.30 -14.50
C SER A 248 -20.45 6.23 -15.42
N ARG A 249 -20.10 5.03 -15.91
CA ARG A 249 -19.05 4.83 -16.93
C ARG A 249 -19.43 5.42 -18.27
N ALA A 250 -20.71 5.38 -18.65
CA ALA A 250 -21.20 6.02 -19.87
C ALA A 250 -21.13 7.57 -19.80
N ALA A 251 -21.34 8.15 -18.61
CA ALA A 251 -21.36 9.61 -18.44
C ALA A 251 -19.98 10.28 -18.28
N THR A 252 -18.89 9.51 -18.10
CA THR A 252 -17.56 10.07 -17.75
C THR A 252 -16.46 9.79 -18.78
N VAL A 253 -16.82 9.61 -20.06
CA VAL A 253 -15.89 9.50 -21.20
C VAL A 253 -15.28 10.87 -21.56
N ALA A 254 -14.59 11.47 -20.60
CA ALA A 254 -13.71 12.62 -20.77
C ALA A 254 -12.32 12.25 -20.20
N THR A 255 -11.59 11.43 -20.96
CA THR A 255 -10.11 11.29 -21.14
C THR A 255 -9.09 11.57 -20.01
N SER A 256 -9.44 11.79 -18.76
CA SER A 256 -8.52 12.19 -17.67
C SER A 256 -8.38 11.23 -16.46
N PRO A 257 -9.32 10.32 -16.10
CA PRO A 257 -9.21 9.54 -14.87
C PRO A 257 -8.21 8.37 -14.92
N GLN A 258 -8.01 7.75 -16.08
CA GLN A 258 -7.29 6.46 -16.17
C GLN A 258 -5.79 6.59 -15.85
N HIS A 259 -5.17 7.70 -16.27
CA HIS A 259 -3.78 7.99 -15.94
C HIS A 259 -3.57 8.23 -14.44
N GLN A 260 -4.53 8.89 -13.77
CA GLN A 260 -4.48 9.10 -12.31
C GLN A 260 -4.64 7.78 -11.57
N LEU A 261 -5.53 6.88 -12.02
CA LEU A 261 -5.67 5.54 -11.44
C LEU A 261 -4.41 4.70 -11.63
N SER A 262 -3.75 4.79 -12.80
CA SER A 262 -2.47 4.10 -13.03
C SER A 262 -1.37 4.61 -12.11
N LYS A 263 -1.27 5.93 -11.91
CA LYS A 263 -0.31 6.53 -10.97
C LYS A 263 -0.59 6.13 -9.53
N LEU A 264 -1.86 6.14 -9.14
CA LEU A 264 -2.31 5.70 -7.83
C LEU A 264 -1.93 4.22 -7.60
N SER A 265 -2.22 3.34 -8.56
CA SER A 265 -1.86 1.92 -8.47
C SER A 265 -0.35 1.73 -8.32
N ALA A 266 0.46 2.46 -9.08
CA ALA A 266 1.92 2.43 -8.95
C ALA A 266 2.42 2.93 -7.59
N ALA A 267 1.77 3.94 -7.01
CA ALA A 267 2.08 4.44 -5.67
C ALA A 267 1.71 3.40 -4.59
N LEU A 268 0.53 2.80 -4.69
CA LEU A 268 0.04 1.79 -3.75
C LEU A 268 0.96 0.55 -3.70
N ARG A 269 1.51 0.11 -4.83
CA ARG A 269 2.46 -1.03 -4.89
C ARG A 269 3.77 -0.78 -4.14
N LYS A 270 4.14 0.47 -3.89
CA LYS A 270 5.34 0.85 -3.13
C LYS A 270 5.09 0.94 -1.63
N MET A 271 3.84 0.82 -1.19
CA MET A 271 3.48 0.89 0.22
C MET A 271 3.55 -0.51 0.85
N PRO A 272 3.86 -0.60 2.15
CA PRO A 272 3.86 -1.88 2.85
C PRO A 272 2.43 -2.43 2.95
N PHE A 273 2.31 -3.75 3.03
CA PHE A 273 1.04 -4.47 3.04
C PHE A 273 0.07 -3.90 4.09
N SER A 274 0.54 -3.68 5.32
CA SER A 274 -0.27 -3.10 6.41
C SER A 274 -0.87 -1.74 6.09
N THR A 275 -0.18 -0.90 5.31
CA THR A 275 -0.70 0.43 5.02
C THR A 275 -1.80 0.37 3.98
N VAL A 276 -1.62 -0.44 2.92
CA VAL A 276 -2.66 -0.68 1.91
C VAL A 276 -3.89 -1.32 2.56
N LEU A 277 -3.68 -2.31 3.44
CA LEU A 277 -4.74 -2.97 4.19
C LEU A 277 -5.43 -2.00 5.17
N GLY A 278 -4.69 -1.15 5.87
CA GLY A 278 -5.28 -0.15 6.75
C GLY A 278 -6.18 0.85 6.03
N MET A 279 -6.00 1.03 4.72
CA MET A 279 -6.86 1.88 3.89
C MET A 279 -8.17 1.20 3.47
N THR A 280 -8.20 -0.13 3.37
CA THR A 280 -9.46 -0.86 3.15
C THR A 280 -10.34 -0.82 4.41
N LEU A 281 -9.71 -0.93 5.59
CA LEU A 281 -10.42 -0.99 6.88
C LEU A 281 -10.99 0.37 7.35
N ARG A 282 -10.25 1.47 7.21
CA ARG A 282 -10.70 2.81 7.67
C ARG A 282 -11.81 3.43 6.83
N GLY A 283 -12.06 2.84 5.67
CA GLY A 283 -12.96 3.39 4.68
C GLY A 283 -14.45 3.24 4.99
N ALA A 284 -14.80 2.49 6.05
CA ALA A 284 -16.18 2.25 6.46
C ALA A 284 -16.75 3.42 7.29
N THR A 285 -15.97 4.00 8.20
CA THR A 285 -16.50 4.91 9.23
C THR A 285 -16.57 6.40 8.82
N GLY A 286 -16.35 6.71 7.54
CA GLY A 286 -16.18 8.09 7.06
C GLY A 286 -17.47 8.78 6.59
N CYS A 287 -18.55 8.03 6.42
CA CYS A 287 -19.85 8.57 6.05
C CYS A 287 -20.68 8.68 7.33
N GLY A 288 -20.70 9.86 7.97
CA GLY A 288 -21.54 10.17 9.14
C GLY A 288 -23.04 10.14 8.85
N ASN A 289 -23.52 9.09 8.20
CA ASN A 289 -24.93 8.79 8.05
C ASN A 289 -25.36 8.08 9.33
N LYS A 290 -26.24 8.74 10.09
CA LYS A 290 -26.81 8.28 11.37
C LYS A 290 -27.59 6.96 11.31
N HIS A 291 -27.50 6.20 10.21
CA HIS A 291 -28.21 4.94 9.99
C HIS A 291 -27.38 3.70 10.32
N GLU A 292 -26.11 3.86 10.69
CA GLU A 292 -25.21 2.73 11.00
C GLU A 292 -25.42 2.17 12.42
N GLU A 293 -26.09 2.91 13.31
CA GLU A 293 -26.36 2.46 14.69
C GLU A 293 -27.32 1.27 14.75
N ASP A 294 -28.24 1.10 13.79
CA ASP A 294 -29.22 0.01 13.82
C ASP A 294 -28.66 -1.33 13.28
N ILE A 295 -27.57 -1.31 12.50
CA ILE A 295 -26.94 -2.53 11.94
C ILE A 295 -25.90 -3.11 12.91
N ALA A 296 -25.35 -2.30 13.83
CA ALA A 296 -24.34 -2.73 14.79
C ALA A 296 -24.86 -3.72 15.87
N ALA A 297 -26.18 -3.89 16.00
CA ALA A 297 -26.78 -4.61 17.13
C ALA A 297 -26.89 -6.15 16.95
N MET A 298 -26.66 -6.73 15.76
CA MET A 298 -27.05 -8.13 15.49
C MET A 298 -25.96 -9.07 14.93
N GLY A 299 -24.72 -8.62 14.78
CA GLY A 299 -23.64 -9.50 14.34
C GLY A 299 -22.32 -8.75 14.29
N GLY A 300 -21.23 -9.37 14.74
CA GLY A 300 -19.90 -8.76 14.70
C GLY A 300 -19.64 -8.19 13.31
N SER A 301 -19.36 -6.89 13.23
CA SER A 301 -19.09 -6.21 11.97
C SER A 301 -17.99 -6.98 11.21
N VAL A 302 -18.11 -7.08 9.88
CA VAL A 302 -17.06 -7.66 9.01
C VAL A 302 -15.69 -7.04 9.33
N ASP A 303 -15.66 -5.80 9.78
CA ASP A 303 -14.44 -5.12 10.19
C ASP A 303 -13.82 -5.72 11.47
N GLN A 304 -14.62 -6.24 12.42
CA GLN A 304 -14.11 -6.97 13.58
C GLN A 304 -13.51 -8.33 13.18
N LEU A 305 -14.16 -9.04 12.24
CA LEU A 305 -13.62 -10.29 11.69
C LEU A 305 -12.28 -10.05 10.98
N LEU A 306 -12.21 -8.99 10.19
CA LEU A 306 -10.98 -8.56 9.50
C LEU A 306 -9.88 -8.21 10.51
N LEU A 307 -10.18 -7.43 11.55
CA LEU A 307 -9.20 -7.12 12.60
C LEU A 307 -8.69 -8.38 13.30
N GLY A 308 -9.59 -9.30 13.66
CA GLY A 308 -9.22 -10.58 14.26
C GLY A 308 -8.36 -11.45 13.33
N ALA A 309 -8.67 -11.47 12.03
CA ALA A 309 -7.87 -12.18 11.03
C ALA A 309 -6.46 -11.57 10.88
N VAL A 310 -6.35 -10.25 10.92
CA VAL A 310 -5.05 -9.55 10.89
C VAL A 310 -4.21 -9.87 12.13
N ASP A 311 -4.83 -9.92 13.31
CA ASP A 311 -4.12 -10.28 14.53
C ASP A 311 -3.68 -11.75 14.55
N ARG A 312 -4.50 -12.67 14.02
CA ARG A 312 -4.09 -14.07 13.79
C ARG A 312 -2.92 -14.17 12.80
N MET A 313 -2.97 -13.43 11.71
CA MET A 313 -1.88 -13.37 10.73
C MET A 313 -0.59 -12.89 11.38
N ARG A 314 -0.63 -11.81 12.17
CA ARG A 314 0.54 -11.33 12.94
C ARG A 314 1.06 -12.39 13.92
N ALA A 315 0.16 -13.11 14.61
CA ALA A 315 0.55 -14.15 15.56
C ALA A 315 1.25 -15.32 14.88
N ARG A 316 0.88 -15.69 13.64
CA ARG A 316 1.56 -16.74 12.87
C ARG A 316 2.95 -16.32 12.39
N LEU A 317 3.13 -15.04 12.09
CA LEU A 317 4.41 -14.45 11.69
C LEU A 317 5.32 -14.12 12.87
N ALA A 318 4.83 -14.27 14.10
CA ALA A 318 5.68 -14.24 15.27
C ALA A 318 6.78 -15.28 15.06
N PRO A 319 8.07 -14.95 15.26
CA PRO A 319 9.09 -15.98 15.30
C PRO A 319 8.62 -17.00 16.33
N GLN A 320 8.34 -18.23 15.88
CA GLN A 320 8.08 -19.32 16.81
C GLN A 320 9.35 -19.38 17.64
N ALA A 321 9.24 -18.99 18.92
CA ALA A 321 10.36 -19.01 19.82
C ALA A 321 10.86 -20.45 19.83
N VAL A 322 11.91 -20.72 19.06
CA VAL A 322 12.55 -22.02 18.98
C VAL A 322 12.98 -22.27 20.41
N GLY A 323 12.34 -23.25 21.05
CA GLY A 323 12.49 -23.53 22.47
C GLY A 323 13.98 -23.52 22.84
N ALA A 324 14.36 -22.53 23.63
CA ALA A 324 15.63 -22.48 24.33
C ALA A 324 15.56 -23.37 25.57
#